data_AF-U2QN16-F1
#
_entry.id   AF-U2QN16-F1
#
_cell.length_a   1.000
_cell.length_b   1.000
_cell.length_c   1.000
_cell.angle_alpha   90.00
_cell.angle_beta   90.00
_cell.angle_gamma   90.00
#
_symmetry.space_group_name_H-M   'P 1'
#
loop_
_entity.id
_entity.type
_entity.pdbx_description
1 polymer ?
#
loop_
_entity_poly.entity_id
_entity_poly.type
_entity_poly.pdbx_seq_one_letter_code
_entity_poly.pdbx_strand_id
1 'polypeptide(L)' 'MVVSDMKQRLADINLSVSWMDFANKYFHKSSSWFYHKLNGIDGNGGSGGFNEEEVEHLRGSLFDLANRIRRAAESI' A
#
# COMPACT_ATOMS: atom_id res chain seq x y z
N MET A 1 0.03 17.05 3.96
CA MET A 1 -1.12 16.36 4.59
C MET A 1 -0.77 14.91 4.86
N VAL A 2 -1.35 14.28 5.89
CA VAL A 2 -1.19 12.84 6.17
C VAL A 2 -2.53 12.15 5.96
N VAL A 3 -2.53 11.03 5.23
CA VAL A 3 -3.70 10.21 4.94
C VAL A 3 -3.70 8.99 5.87
N SER A 4 -4.65 8.94 6.80
CA SER A 4 -4.74 7.94 7.87
C SER A 4 -5.85 6.90 7.66
N ASP A 5 -6.69 7.06 6.65
CA ASP A 5 -7.84 6.19 6.33
C ASP A 5 -7.56 5.20 5.19
N MET A 6 -6.28 5.00 4.83
CA MET A 6 -5.91 4.25 3.61
C MET A 6 -6.39 2.80 3.62
N LYS A 7 -6.41 2.14 4.78
CA LYS A 7 -6.99 0.80 4.91
C LYS A 7 -8.47 0.73 4.52
N GLN A 8 -9.24 1.77 4.81
CA GLN A 8 -10.66 1.84 4.42
C GLN A 8 -10.79 2.03 2.91
N ARG A 9 -9.96 2.89 2.33
CA ARG A 9 -9.94 3.14 0.87
C ARG A 9 -9.57 1.89 0.07
N LEU A 10 -8.69 1.05 0.61
CA LEU A 10 -8.21 -0.18 -0.03
C LEU A 10 -8.96 -1.44 0.43
N ALA A 11 -10.09 -1.29 1.13
CA ALA A 11 -10.82 -2.40 1.73
C ALA A 11 -11.21 -3.49 0.71
N ASP A 12 -11.59 -3.09 -0.50
CA ASP A 12 -12.01 -3.98 -1.59
C ASP A 12 -10.90 -4.99 -2.00
N ILE A 13 -9.64 -4.55 -1.98
CA ILE A 13 -8.49 -5.38 -2.38
C ILE A 13 -7.64 -5.85 -1.20
N ASN A 14 -8.03 -5.51 0.03
CA ASN A 14 -7.18 -5.67 1.21
C ASN A 14 -6.75 -7.12 1.46
N LEU A 15 -7.57 -8.10 1.08
CA LEU A 15 -7.26 -9.53 1.19
C LEU A 15 -6.70 -10.14 -0.09
N SER A 16 -6.82 -9.44 -1.22
CA SER A 16 -6.33 -9.89 -2.53
C SER A 16 -4.84 -9.59 -2.73
N VAL A 17 -4.29 -8.66 -1.95
CA VAL A 17 -2.90 -8.20 -2.07
C VAL A 17 -2.08 -8.69 -0.88
N SER A 18 -0.93 -9.32 -1.17
CA SER A 18 0.10 -9.54 -0.15
C SER A 18 0.79 -8.22 0.18
N TRP A 19 0.32 -7.52 1.23
CA TRP A 19 0.90 -6.25 1.66
C TRP A 19 2.35 -6.36 2.14
N MET A 20 2.77 -7.56 2.57
CA MET A 20 4.18 -7.83 2.87
C MET A 20 5.05 -7.75 1.62
N ASP A 21 4.68 -8.45 0.55
CA ASP A 21 5.43 -8.40 -0.71
C ASP A 21 5.36 -7.00 -1.34
N PHE A 22 4.17 -6.39 -1.31
CA PHE A 22 3.95 -5.05 -1.83
C PHE A 22 4.87 -4.00 -1.17
N ALA A 23 4.96 -4.02 0.17
CA ALA A 23 5.83 -3.13 0.92
C ALA A 23 7.32 -3.33 0.57
N ASN A 24 7.77 -4.58 0.51
CA ASN A 24 9.16 -4.88 0.17
C ASN A 24 9.51 -4.47 -1.26
N LYS A 25 8.60 -4.73 -2.22
CA LYS A 25 8.82 -4.49 -3.64
C LYS A 25 8.80 -3.01 -4.00
N TYR A 26 7.80 -2.28 -3.53
CA TYR A 26 7.57 -0.90 -3.96
C TYR A 26 8.15 0.13 -3.00
N PHE A 27 8.18 -0.15 -1.70
CA PHE A 27 8.64 0.82 -0.70
C PHE A 27 10.01 0.48 -0.11
N HIS A 28 10.51 -0.74 -0.32
CA HIS A 28 11.72 -1.25 0.33
C HIS A 28 11.65 -1.10 1.86
N LYS A 29 10.46 -1.34 2.42
CA LYS A 29 10.16 -1.27 3.85
C LYS A 29 9.55 -2.59 4.35
N SER A 30 9.59 -2.78 5.65
CA SER A 30 8.99 -3.94 6.30
C SER A 30 7.46 -3.94 6.18
N SER A 31 6.86 -5.13 6.29
CA SER A 31 5.41 -5.29 6.36
C SER A 31 4.79 -4.50 7.52
N SER A 32 5.44 -4.52 8.69
CA SER A 32 4.96 -3.79 9.87
C SER A 32 4.84 -2.29 9.59
N TRP A 33 5.89 -1.68 9.01
CA TRP A 33 5.85 -0.27 8.61
C TRP A 33 4.66 0.05 7.71
N PHE A 34 4.40 -0.82 6.72
CA PHE A 34 3.29 -0.63 5.79
C PHE A 34 1.93 -0.78 6.48
N TYR A 35 1.78 -1.75 7.39
CA TYR A 35 0.55 -1.90 8.17
C TYR A 35 0.29 -0.73 9.12
N HIS A 36 1.33 -0.16 9.73
CA HIS A 36 1.18 1.07 10.51
C HIS A 36 0.63 2.20 9.65
N LYS A 37 1.23 2.41 8.46
CA LYS A 37 0.77 3.41 7.49
C LYS A 37 -0.69 3.19 7.05
N LEU A 38 -1.07 1.95 6.73
CA LEU A 38 -2.44 1.59 6.37
C LEU A 38 -3.45 1.90 7.48
N ASN A 39 -3.09 1.60 8.73
CA ASN A 39 -3.94 1.85 9.90
C ASN A 39 -3.89 3.30 10.40
N GLY A 40 -3.14 4.20 9.74
CA GLY A 40 -3.01 5.59 10.17
C GLY A 40 -2.23 5.77 11.47
N ILE A 41 -1.30 4.86 11.77
CA ILE A 41 -0.48 4.86 12.98
C ILE A 41 0.96 5.24 12.61
N ASP A 42 1.65 6.01 13.46
CA ASP A 42 3.09 6.22 13.36
C ASP A 42 3.91 5.09 14.04
N GLY A 43 5.24 5.13 13.95
CA GLY A 43 6.11 4.11 14.55
C GLY A 43 6.11 4.06 16.08
N ASN A 44 5.47 5.04 16.74
CA ASN A 44 5.40 5.19 18.19
C ASN A 44 3.96 5.01 18.74
N GLY A 45 3.00 4.62 17.89
CA GLY A 45 1.59 4.44 18.28
C GLY A 45 0.73 5.71 18.25
N GLY A 46 1.28 6.84 17.78
CA GLY A 46 0.56 8.09 17.54
C GLY A 46 -0.16 8.12 16.19
N SER A 47 -0.76 9.26 15.86
CA SER A 47 -1.41 9.47 14.56
C SER A 47 -0.37 9.58 13.45
N GLY A 48 -0.50 8.72 12.44
CA GLY A 48 0.38 8.68 11.28
C GLY A 48 -0.41 8.38 10.01
N GLY A 49 0.21 7.61 9.12
CA GLY A 49 -0.32 7.36 7.79
C GLY A 49 0.64 7.80 6.69
N PHE A 50 0.14 7.78 5.46
CA PHE A 50 0.94 8.14 4.29
C PHE A 50 1.02 9.66 4.14
N ASN A 51 2.21 10.20 3.93
CA ASN A 51 2.37 11.59 3.49
C ASN A 51 2.03 11.72 1.99
N GLU A 52 2.03 12.94 1.46
CA GLU A 52 1.65 13.21 0.07
C GLU A 52 2.52 12.46 -0.96
N GLU A 53 3.83 12.44 -0.77
CA GLU A 53 4.76 11.72 -1.65
C GLU A 53 4.51 10.20 -1.60
N GLU A 54 4.32 9.64 -0.42
CA GLU A 54 4.05 8.22 -0.24
C GLU A 54 2.67 7.83 -0.79
N VAL A 55 1.67 8.73 -0.74
CA VAL A 55 0.35 8.52 -1.37
C VAL A 55 0.49 8.42 -2.88
N GLU A 56 1.24 9.34 -3.49
CA GLU A 56 1.47 9.32 -4.93
C GLU A 56 2.24 8.05 -5.35
N HIS A 57 3.25 7.67 -4.56
CA HIS A 57 3.99 6.43 -4.77
C HIS A 57 3.12 5.18 -4.62
N LEU A 58 2.23 5.16 -3.62
CA LEU A 58 1.26 4.08 -3.42
C LEU A 58 0.31 3.96 -4.61
N ARG A 59 -0.22 5.09 -5.10
CA ARG A 59 -1.09 5.15 -6.27
C ARG A 59 -0.41 4.57 -7.51
N GLY A 60 0.82 5.00 -7.80
CA GLY A 60 1.61 4.45 -8.90
C GLY A 60 1.87 2.95 -8.76
N SER A 61 2.20 2.50 -7.55
CA SER A 61 2.47 1.10 -7.24
C SER A 61 1.23 0.20 -7.43
N LEU A 62 0.05 0.69 -7.08
CA LEU A 62 -1.22 -0.01 -7.31
C LEU A 62 -1.53 -0.13 -8.81
N PHE A 63 -1.26 0.92 -9.60
CA PHE A 63 -1.40 0.83 -11.06
C PHE A 63 -0.41 -0.14 -11.70
N ASP A 64 0.83 -0.22 -11.21
CA ASP A 64 1.77 -1.25 -11.68
C ASP A 64 1.28 -2.66 -11.33
N LEU A 65 0.78 -2.88 -10.11
CA LEU A 65 0.20 -4.17 -9.71
C LEU A 65 -0.98 -4.56 -10.62
N ALA A 66 -1.90 -3.64 -10.88
CA ALA A 66 -3.03 -3.87 -11.78
C ALA A 66 -2.57 -4.26 -13.19
N ASN A 67 -1.56 -3.56 -13.73
CA ASN A 67 -0.96 -3.89 -15.03
C ASN A 67 -0.27 -5.25 -15.03
N ARG A 68 0.40 -5.64 -13.94
CA ARG A 68 1.01 -6.98 -13.80
C ARG A 68 -0.05 -8.08 -13.81
N ILE A 69 -1.18 -7.87 -13.11
CA ILE A 69 -2.32 -8.80 -13.12
C ILE A 69 -2.89 -8.93 -14.54
N ARG A 70 -3.11 -7.80 -15.23
CA ARG A 70 -3.57 -7.79 -16.63
C ARG A 70 -2.63 -8.58 -17.55
N ARG A 71 -1.32 -8.31 -17.52
CA ARG A 71 -0.32 -9.02 -18.34
C ARG A 71 -0.31 -10.52 -18.07
N ALA A 72 -0.47 -10.93 -16.81
CA ALA A 72 -0.57 -12.35 -16.47
C ALA A 72 -1.83 -12.97 -17.09
N ALA A 73 -2.98 -12.30 -17.02
CA ALA A 73 -4.22 -12.76 -17.64
C ALA A 73 -4.13 -12.86 -19.16
N GLU A 74 -3.45 -11.91 -19.83
CA GLU A 74 -3.20 -11.94 -21.28
C GLU A 74 -2.25 -13.06 -21.72
N SER A 75 -1.49 -13.63 -20.78
CA SER A 75 -0.53 -14.72 -21.04
C SER A 75 -1.11 -16.12 -20.82
N ILE A 76 -2.38 -16.23 -20.43
CA ILE A 76 -3.13 -17.48 -20.30
C ILE A 76 -3.91 -17.71 -21.60
#